data_AF-A0A1G7R232-F1
#
_entry.id   AF-A0A1G7R232-F1
#
_cell.length_a   1.000
_cell.length_b   1.000
_cell.length_c   1.000
_cell.angle_alpha   90.00
_cell.angle_beta   90.00
_cell.angle_gamma   90.00
#
_symmetry.space_group_name_H-M   'P 1'
#
loop_
_entity.id
_entity.type
_entity.pdbx_description
1 polymer ?
#
loop_
_entity_poly.entity_id
_entity_poly.type
_entity_poly.pdbx_seq_one_letter_code
_entity_poly.pdbx_strand_id
1 'polypeptide(L)'
;MRRAYISPHVDLQTSYRLAKAWAGSDSKITIVGSNTSALEASPWLAQTGLPMGTTSNRHSRYTAQARTGILIAWCLDLVEILNIERRSELSGLVVVRGHKSHSPWITAHDADLLGGEPVARVPEASPAIKAMVDGISLLPALNQGLIDSRERSMAVQALTYMRSHGHTLFPDQLAVEAIRHGWPGTSPLELADLAKQLNAGKRLRFSERLNTSVLAEWASM
;
A
#
# COMPACT_ATOMS: atom_id res chain seq x y z
N MET A 1 -8.25 -3.29 11.64
CA MET A 1 -8.31 -1.86 11.26
C MET A 1 -9.30 -1.67 10.13
N ARG A 2 -10.21 -0.70 10.21
CA ARG A 2 -11.16 -0.36 9.13
C ARG A 2 -10.47 0.53 8.09
N ARG A 3 -10.83 0.40 6.81
CA ARG A 3 -10.19 1.16 5.72
C ARG A 3 -11.22 1.67 4.74
N ALA A 4 -11.06 2.93 4.34
CA ALA A 4 -11.96 3.58 3.41
C ALA A 4 -11.22 4.57 2.53
N TYR A 5 -11.86 4.98 1.44
CA TYR A 5 -11.35 6.02 0.56
C TYR A 5 -12.46 6.91 0.01
N ILE A 6 -12.07 8.11 -0.39
CA ILE A 6 -12.94 9.10 -1.05
C ILE A 6 -12.28 9.50 -2.37
N SER A 7 -13.04 9.46 -3.45
CA SER A 7 -12.59 9.73 -4.80
C SER A 7 -12.05 11.16 -4.97
N PRO A 8 -11.15 11.43 -5.93
CA PRO A 8 -10.51 12.74 -6.09
C PRO A 8 -11.45 13.85 -6.57
N HIS A 9 -12.68 13.55 -6.97
CA HIS A 9 -13.61 14.56 -7.48
C HIS A 9 -14.59 15.08 -6.42
N VAL A 10 -14.60 14.47 -5.24
CA VAL A 10 -15.39 14.97 -4.11
C VAL A 10 -14.73 16.23 -3.56
N ASP A 11 -15.51 17.28 -3.32
CA ASP A 11 -14.99 18.51 -2.73
C ASP A 11 -14.43 18.26 -1.32
N LEU A 12 -13.54 19.14 -0.87
CA LEU A 12 -12.84 18.97 0.40
C LEU A 12 -13.78 18.89 1.61
N GLN A 13 -14.80 19.75 1.66
CA GLN A 13 -15.70 19.82 2.82
C GLN A 13 -16.58 18.58 2.91
N THR A 14 -17.12 18.13 1.78
CA THR A 14 -17.88 16.89 1.68
C THR A 14 -17.02 15.68 2.02
N SER A 15 -15.79 15.63 1.48
CA SER A 15 -14.85 14.54 1.78
C SER A 15 -14.62 14.42 3.29
N TYR A 16 -14.36 15.54 3.96
CA TYR A 16 -14.13 15.56 5.39
C TYR A 16 -15.39 15.16 6.18
N ARG A 17 -16.56 15.65 5.80
CA ARG A 17 -17.84 15.27 6.42
C ARG A 17 -18.07 13.76 6.33
N LEU A 18 -17.82 13.16 5.17
CA LEU A 18 -17.93 11.72 4.95
C LEU A 18 -16.92 10.93 5.79
N ALA A 19 -15.65 11.36 5.80
CA ALA A 19 -14.60 10.73 6.60
C ALA A 19 -14.93 10.79 8.11
N LYS A 20 -15.40 11.94 8.59
CA LYS A 20 -15.81 12.14 9.99
C LYS A 20 -17.04 11.30 10.35
N ALA A 21 -18.04 11.22 9.46
CA ALA A 21 -19.21 10.38 9.68
C ALA A 21 -18.83 8.89 9.75
N TRP A 22 -17.93 8.43 8.88
CA TRP A 22 -17.41 7.06 8.90
C TRP A 22 -16.58 6.75 10.16
N ALA A 23 -15.85 7.76 10.65
CA ALA A 23 -15.10 7.69 11.91
C ALA A 23 -16.02 7.58 13.14
N GLY A 24 -17.27 8.03 13.02
CA GLY A 24 -18.27 7.95 14.08
C GLY A 24 -17.90 8.80 15.29
N SER A 25 -18.05 8.22 16.48
CA SER A 25 -17.77 8.88 17.76
C SER A 25 -16.34 8.67 18.28
N ASP A 26 -15.40 8.24 17.43
CA ASP A 26 -14.01 8.07 17.85
C ASP A 26 -13.42 9.43 18.27
N SER A 27 -12.82 9.47 19.46
CA SER A 27 -12.27 10.69 20.05
C SER A 27 -10.87 11.04 19.53
N LYS A 28 -10.21 10.12 18.81
CA LYS A 28 -8.84 10.29 18.31
C LYS A 28 -8.81 10.31 16.79
N ILE A 29 -9.20 11.44 16.20
CA ILE A 29 -9.10 11.67 14.76
C ILE A 29 -7.93 12.61 14.48
N THR A 30 -7.01 12.20 13.61
CA THR A 30 -5.89 13.02 13.13
C THR A 30 -5.95 13.17 11.62
N ILE A 31 -5.59 14.35 11.10
CA ILE A 31 -5.41 14.58 9.66
C ILE A 31 -3.91 14.57 9.36
N VAL A 32 -3.48 13.80 8.36
CA VAL A 32 -2.09 13.84 7.88
C VAL A 32 -2.07 14.17 6.39
N GLY A 33 -1.32 15.21 6.04
CA GLY A 33 -1.02 15.58 4.66
C GLY A 33 0.40 15.18 4.25
N SER A 34 0.69 15.22 2.96
CA SER A 34 2.02 14.83 2.45
C SER A 34 3.11 15.83 2.87
N ASN A 35 2.80 17.11 2.88
CA ASN A 35 3.70 18.17 3.31
C ASN A 35 2.93 19.38 3.87
N THR A 36 3.65 20.33 4.46
CA THR A 36 3.08 21.56 5.03
C THR A 36 2.29 22.34 3.98
N SER A 37 2.84 22.48 2.77
CA SER A 37 2.19 23.23 1.68
C SER A 37 0.87 22.60 1.22
N ALA A 38 0.75 21.28 1.23
CA ALA A 38 -0.47 20.57 0.87
C ALA A 38 -1.61 20.82 1.89
N LEU A 39 -1.27 20.97 3.17
CA LEU A 39 -2.22 21.36 4.21
C LEU A 39 -2.58 22.85 4.10
N GLU A 40 -1.59 23.72 3.86
CA GLU A 40 -1.78 25.16 3.75
C GLU A 40 -2.55 25.59 2.51
N ALA A 41 -2.44 24.82 1.42
CA ALA A 41 -3.26 24.99 0.23
C ALA A 41 -4.75 24.75 0.49
N SER A 42 -5.11 24.22 1.67
CA SER A 42 -6.48 24.02 2.11
C SER A 42 -6.72 24.69 3.48
N PRO A 43 -6.79 26.04 3.55
CA PRO A 43 -6.90 26.78 4.83
C PRO A 43 -8.08 26.35 5.70
N TRP A 44 -9.14 25.83 5.06
CA TRP A 44 -10.30 25.29 5.73
C TRP A 44 -9.97 24.08 6.65
N LEU A 45 -8.95 23.28 6.35
CA LEU A 45 -8.53 22.17 7.20
C LEU A 45 -8.16 22.62 8.61
N ALA A 46 -7.53 23.81 8.74
CA ALA A 46 -7.19 24.38 10.04
C ALA A 46 -8.41 24.78 10.86
N GLN A 47 -9.55 25.06 10.21
CA GLN A 47 -10.80 25.42 10.88
C GLN A 47 -11.54 24.20 11.46
N THR A 48 -11.11 22.98 11.12
CA THR A 48 -11.75 21.76 11.63
C THR A 48 -11.43 21.50 13.11
N GLY A 49 -10.39 22.14 13.65
CA GLY A 49 -9.92 21.97 15.03
C GLY A 49 -9.27 20.61 15.30
N LEU A 50 -9.12 19.74 14.29
CA LEU A 50 -8.46 18.46 14.46
C LEU A 50 -6.93 18.61 14.50
N PRO A 51 -6.25 17.73 15.24
CA PRO A 51 -4.80 17.58 15.13
C PRO A 51 -4.37 17.32 13.69
N MET A 52 -3.37 18.07 13.22
CA MET A 52 -2.80 17.94 11.87
C MET A 52 -1.31 17.62 11.93
N GLY A 53 -0.86 16.73 11.04
CA GLY A 53 0.53 16.34 10.88
C GLY A 53 0.93 16.21 9.42
N THR A 54 2.22 16.01 9.16
CA THR A 54 2.74 15.72 7.81
C THR A 54 3.59 14.46 7.79
N THR A 55 3.66 13.81 6.63
CA THR A 55 4.59 12.68 6.38
C THR A 55 6.01 13.15 6.09
N SER A 56 6.17 14.31 5.44
CA SER A 56 7.45 14.93 5.13
C SER A 56 7.68 16.20 5.98
N ASN A 57 8.92 16.36 6.46
CA ASN A 57 9.47 17.43 7.33
C ASN A 57 9.41 17.27 8.86
N ARG A 58 10.61 17.26 9.47
CA ARG A 58 10.84 17.46 10.91
C ARG A 58 10.56 18.89 11.39
N HIS A 59 10.43 19.85 10.48
CA HIS A 59 10.24 21.27 10.78
C HIS A 59 8.85 21.80 10.39
N SER A 60 7.87 20.92 10.18
CA SER A 60 6.49 21.38 9.97
C SER A 60 5.92 21.96 11.26
N ARG A 61 5.11 23.01 11.14
CA ARG A 61 4.27 23.49 12.25
C ARG A 61 3.13 22.53 12.59
N TYR A 62 2.80 21.61 11.68
CA TYR A 62 1.82 20.55 11.89
C TYR A 62 2.54 19.31 12.43
N THR A 63 2.48 19.11 13.75
CA THR A 63 3.30 18.13 14.46
C THR A 63 2.55 16.89 14.94
N ALA A 64 1.22 16.80 14.69
CA ALA A 64 0.45 15.67 15.15
C ALA A 64 0.96 14.36 14.54
N GLN A 65 1.11 13.33 15.38
CA GLN A 65 1.51 12.01 14.91
C GLN A 65 0.29 11.09 14.85
N ALA A 66 0.02 10.52 13.69
CA ALA A 66 -1.04 9.54 13.51
C ALA A 66 -0.58 8.16 13.99
N ARG A 67 -0.36 7.97 15.30
CA ARG A 67 0.10 6.70 15.89
C ARG A 67 -1.02 5.74 16.24
N THR A 68 -2.17 6.26 16.65
CA THR A 68 -3.34 5.48 17.11
C THR A 68 -4.63 6.19 16.69
N GLY A 69 -5.77 5.50 16.79
CA GLY A 69 -7.08 6.07 16.45
C GLY A 69 -7.33 6.09 14.94
N ILE A 70 -8.13 7.05 14.49
CA ILE A 70 -8.52 7.18 13.09
C ILE A 70 -7.67 8.25 12.39
N LEU A 71 -7.13 7.87 11.24
CA LEU A 71 -6.39 8.77 10.38
C LEU A 71 -7.21 9.16 9.15
N ILE A 72 -7.26 10.46 8.88
CA ILE A 72 -7.67 11.02 7.59
C ILE A 72 -6.40 11.38 6.82
N ALA A 73 -6.05 10.55 5.83
CA ALA A 73 -4.90 10.75 4.94
C ALA A 73 -5.29 11.70 3.79
N TRP A 74 -4.85 12.94 3.87
CA TRP A 74 -5.16 14.00 2.90
C TRP A 74 -4.11 14.07 1.80
N CYS A 75 -4.50 13.72 0.57
CA CYS A 75 -3.63 13.78 -0.61
C CYS A 75 -2.29 13.03 -0.44
N LEU A 76 -2.33 11.92 0.31
CA LEU A 76 -1.18 11.03 0.44
C LEU A 76 -1.10 10.10 -0.77
N ASP A 77 0.12 9.79 -1.18
CA ASP A 77 0.36 8.73 -2.15
C ASP A 77 0.37 7.33 -1.49
N LEU A 78 0.47 6.29 -2.31
CA LEU A 78 0.48 4.91 -1.84
C LEU A 78 1.72 4.58 -0.97
N VAL A 79 2.88 5.16 -1.27
CA VAL A 79 4.10 4.94 -0.48
C VAL A 79 3.92 5.50 0.93
N GLU A 80 3.34 6.68 1.04
CA GLU A 80 3.05 7.35 2.31
C GLU A 80 2.03 6.57 3.13
N ILE A 81 0.95 6.10 2.50
CA ILE A 81 -0.08 5.27 3.14
C ILE A 81 0.52 3.99 3.74
N LEU A 82 1.26 3.22 2.95
CA LEU A 82 1.87 1.97 3.41
C LEU A 82 2.90 2.20 4.53
N ASN A 83 3.63 3.32 4.47
CA ASN A 83 4.57 3.69 5.52
C ASN A 83 3.90 4.08 6.84
N ILE A 84 2.74 4.72 6.78
CA ILE A 84 1.95 5.06 7.96
C ILE A 84 1.40 3.79 8.60
N GLU A 85 0.75 2.92 7.82
CA GLU A 85 0.20 1.67 8.35
C GLU A 85 1.26 0.79 9.00
N ARG A 86 2.49 0.78 8.48
CA ARG A 86 3.61 0.08 9.09
C ARG A 86 3.99 0.62 10.49
N ARG A 87 3.82 1.91 10.75
CA ARG A 87 4.38 2.61 11.92
C ARG A 87 3.36 2.94 13.01
N SER A 88 2.11 2.53 12.81
CA SER A 88 0.98 3.00 13.57
C SER A 88 -0.01 1.87 13.88
N GLU A 89 -0.62 1.95 15.05
CA GLU A 89 -1.66 1.05 15.52
C GLU A 89 -3.03 1.73 15.34
N LEU A 90 -3.35 2.04 14.09
CA LEU A 90 -4.58 2.76 13.75
C LEU A 90 -5.81 1.85 13.91
N SER A 91 -6.90 2.41 14.42
CA SER A 91 -8.23 1.77 14.42
C SER A 91 -8.91 1.91 13.06
N GLY A 92 -8.64 3.01 12.34
CA GLY A 92 -9.14 3.24 10.99
C GLY A 92 -8.26 4.17 10.15
N LEU A 93 -8.35 4.02 8.83
CA LEU A 93 -7.68 4.87 7.85
C LEU A 93 -8.64 5.25 6.72
N VAL A 94 -8.80 6.56 6.49
CA VAL A 94 -9.55 7.11 5.35
C VAL A 94 -8.58 7.82 4.40
N VAL A 95 -8.47 7.33 3.17
CA VAL A 95 -7.67 7.97 2.11
C VAL A 95 -8.54 8.98 1.36
N VAL A 96 -8.23 10.26 1.50
CA VAL A 96 -8.94 11.34 0.80
C VAL A 96 -8.19 11.69 -0.48
N ARG A 97 -8.95 11.82 -1.58
CA ARG A 97 -8.43 11.89 -2.95
C ARG A 97 -7.79 10.56 -3.40
N GLY A 98 -8.35 9.44 -2.97
CA GLY A 98 -7.93 8.11 -3.42
C GLY A 98 -8.16 7.94 -4.93
N HIS A 99 -7.07 7.84 -5.69
CA HIS A 99 -7.07 7.68 -7.15
C HIS A 99 -6.46 6.35 -7.59
N LYS A 100 -6.37 6.13 -8.92
CA LYS A 100 -5.92 4.86 -9.53
C LYS A 100 -4.64 4.23 -8.97
N SER A 101 -3.66 5.01 -8.51
CA SER A 101 -2.42 4.44 -7.95
C SER A 101 -2.65 3.75 -6.61
N HIS A 102 -3.77 4.02 -5.94
CA HIS A 102 -4.19 3.37 -4.71
C HIS A 102 -4.93 2.06 -4.96
N SER A 103 -5.21 1.70 -6.22
CA SER A 103 -5.97 0.49 -6.57
C SER A 103 -5.43 -0.78 -5.89
N PRO A 104 -4.10 -1.02 -5.78
CA PRO A 104 -3.60 -2.19 -5.04
C PRO A 104 -3.99 -2.21 -3.57
N TRP A 105 -3.83 -1.08 -2.85
CA TRP A 105 -4.22 -0.96 -1.44
C TRP A 105 -5.73 -1.08 -1.25
N ILE A 106 -6.50 -0.39 -2.11
CA ILE A 106 -7.96 -0.46 -2.11
C ILE A 106 -8.40 -1.91 -2.26
N THR A 107 -7.88 -2.62 -3.27
CA THR A 107 -8.22 -4.01 -3.58
C THR A 107 -7.77 -4.99 -2.49
N ALA A 108 -6.54 -4.88 -2.01
CA ALA A 108 -5.98 -5.79 -1.01
C ALA A 108 -6.76 -5.77 0.31
N HIS A 109 -7.27 -4.60 0.70
CA HIS A 109 -7.98 -4.42 1.96
C HIS A 109 -9.50 -4.36 1.83
N ASP A 110 -10.03 -4.51 0.61
CA ASP A 110 -11.42 -4.25 0.29
C ASP A 110 -11.94 -2.92 0.89
N ALA A 111 -11.19 -1.83 0.68
CA ALA A 111 -11.51 -0.55 1.31
C ALA A 111 -12.89 -0.02 0.87
N ASP A 112 -13.64 0.55 1.84
CA ASP A 112 -14.96 1.15 1.64
C ASP A 112 -14.86 2.40 0.75
N LEU A 113 -15.71 2.54 -0.26
CA LEU A 113 -15.90 3.80 -0.97
C LEU A 113 -16.90 4.67 -0.19
N LEU A 114 -16.45 5.83 0.31
CA LEU A 114 -17.34 6.75 1.04
C LEU A 114 -17.99 7.80 0.15
N GLY A 115 -17.44 8.08 -1.03
CA GLY A 115 -18.01 9.06 -1.96
C GLY A 115 -17.22 9.26 -3.25
N GLY A 116 -17.98 9.69 -4.28
CA GLY A 116 -17.50 9.87 -5.65
C GLY A 116 -17.44 8.55 -6.43
N GLU A 117 -16.66 8.53 -7.50
CA GLU A 117 -16.56 7.36 -8.38
C GLU A 117 -15.59 6.30 -7.84
N PRO A 118 -15.94 4.99 -7.96
CA PRO A 118 -15.08 3.91 -7.52
C PRO A 118 -13.77 3.86 -8.30
N VAL A 119 -12.67 3.58 -7.60
CA VAL A 119 -11.41 3.22 -8.25
C VAL A 119 -11.52 1.78 -8.75
N ALA A 120 -11.21 1.55 -10.04
CA ALA A 120 -11.20 0.22 -10.61
C ALA A 120 -10.31 -0.72 -9.79
N ARG A 121 -10.87 -1.88 -9.41
CA ARG A 121 -10.18 -2.91 -8.63
C ARG A 121 -9.13 -3.61 -9.49
N VAL A 122 -8.04 -4.06 -8.86
CA VAL A 122 -7.05 -4.91 -9.54
C VAL A 122 -7.68 -6.30 -9.73
N PRO A 123 -7.62 -6.89 -10.94
CA PRO A 123 -8.09 -8.26 -11.16
C PRO A 123 -7.34 -9.27 -10.28
N GLU A 124 -8.02 -10.32 -9.85
CA GLU A 124 -7.43 -11.34 -8.98
C GLU A 124 -6.21 -12.03 -9.62
N ALA A 125 -5.16 -12.27 -8.83
CA ALA A 125 -3.98 -12.99 -9.26
C ALA A 125 -4.26 -14.48 -9.54
N SER A 126 -3.47 -15.11 -10.42
CA SER A 126 -3.57 -16.56 -10.64
C SER A 126 -3.17 -17.34 -9.38
N PRO A 127 -3.65 -18.59 -9.21
CA PRO A 127 -3.26 -19.44 -8.09
C PRO A 127 -1.75 -19.57 -7.92
N ALA A 128 -1.02 -19.75 -9.03
CA ALA A 128 0.44 -19.80 -9.06
C ALA A 128 1.12 -18.54 -8.50
N ILE A 129 0.62 -17.34 -8.84
CA ILE A 129 1.17 -16.08 -8.31
C ILE A 129 0.88 -15.94 -6.81
N LYS A 130 -0.32 -16.32 -6.36
CA LYS A 130 -0.67 -16.32 -4.93
C LYS A 130 0.23 -17.27 -4.14
N ALA A 131 0.39 -18.51 -4.63
CA ALA A 131 1.25 -19.52 -4.02
C ALA A 131 2.70 -19.05 -3.92
N MET A 132 3.21 -18.40 -4.98
CA MET A 132 4.55 -17.81 -4.96
C MET A 132 4.67 -16.71 -3.89
N VAL A 133 3.73 -15.75 -3.84
CA VAL A 133 3.81 -14.66 -2.84
C VAL A 133 3.67 -15.18 -1.42
N ASP A 134 2.76 -16.14 -1.19
CA ASP A 134 2.61 -16.82 0.11
C ASP A 134 3.89 -17.56 0.51
N GLY A 135 4.43 -18.39 -0.38
CA GLY A 135 5.64 -19.16 -0.14
C GLY A 135 6.88 -18.29 0.10
N ILE A 136 6.98 -17.14 -0.58
CA ILE A 136 8.00 -16.13 -0.27
C ILE A 136 7.73 -15.55 1.12
N SER A 137 6.50 -15.17 1.46
CA SER A 137 6.14 -14.55 2.74
C SER A 137 6.46 -15.42 3.97
N LEU A 138 6.45 -16.75 3.83
CA LEU A 138 6.75 -17.70 4.91
C LEU A 138 8.25 -17.84 5.22
N LEU A 139 9.15 -17.24 4.43
CA LEU A 139 10.59 -17.39 4.68
C LEU A 139 11.01 -16.56 5.91
N PRO A 140 11.76 -17.14 6.87
CA PRO A 140 12.06 -16.51 8.17
C PRO A 140 12.72 -15.12 8.13
N ALA A 141 13.35 -14.74 7.01
CA ALA A 141 13.97 -13.43 6.85
C ALA A 141 12.94 -12.32 6.58
N LEU A 142 11.85 -12.62 5.85
CA LEU A 142 10.99 -11.65 5.14
C LEU A 142 10.05 -10.81 6.00
N ASN A 143 10.14 -10.93 7.33
CA ASN A 143 9.44 -10.03 8.25
C ASN A 143 9.97 -8.59 8.20
N GLN A 144 11.04 -8.31 7.44
CA GLN A 144 11.60 -6.97 7.25
C GLN A 144 11.28 -6.31 5.91
N GLY A 145 10.69 -7.03 4.94
CA GLY A 145 10.34 -6.51 3.61
C GLY A 145 11.27 -6.98 2.49
N LEU A 146 11.42 -6.24 1.38
CA LEU A 146 12.45 -6.50 0.36
C LEU A 146 13.73 -5.67 0.58
N ILE A 147 13.93 -5.24 1.82
CA ILE A 147 15.00 -4.33 2.22
C ILE A 147 16.34 -5.06 2.25
N ASP A 148 16.38 -6.35 2.62
CA ASP A 148 17.60 -7.13 2.54
C ASP A 148 17.88 -7.61 1.10
N SER A 149 19.14 -7.50 0.71
CA SER A 149 19.69 -8.04 -0.53
C SER A 149 19.35 -9.52 -0.75
N ARG A 150 19.29 -10.32 0.32
CA ARG A 150 18.93 -11.75 0.26
C ARG A 150 17.47 -11.94 -0.13
N GLU A 151 16.58 -11.20 0.51
CA GLU A 151 15.13 -11.21 0.29
C GLU A 151 14.81 -10.80 -1.14
N ARG A 152 15.40 -9.68 -1.56
CA ARG A 152 15.31 -9.19 -2.94
C ARG A 152 15.80 -10.24 -3.94
N SER A 153 16.91 -10.91 -3.65
CA SER A 153 17.47 -11.96 -4.50
C SER A 153 16.51 -13.16 -4.65
N MET A 154 15.87 -13.60 -3.56
CA MET A 154 14.87 -14.67 -3.60
C MET A 154 13.61 -14.27 -4.38
N ALA A 155 13.11 -13.05 -4.19
CA ALA A 155 11.98 -12.53 -4.97
C ALA A 155 12.32 -12.46 -6.47
N VAL A 156 13.53 -12.00 -6.83
CA VAL A 156 13.99 -12.00 -8.22
C VAL A 156 14.09 -13.42 -8.79
N GLN A 157 14.61 -14.37 -8.03
CA GLN A 157 14.68 -15.78 -8.45
C GLN A 157 13.28 -16.32 -8.76
N ALA A 158 12.34 -16.15 -7.82
CA ALA A 158 10.97 -16.64 -7.97
C ALA A 158 10.27 -16.01 -9.18
N LEU A 159 10.27 -14.68 -9.30
CA LEU A 159 9.65 -13.98 -10.43
C LEU A 159 10.27 -14.38 -11.77
N THR A 160 11.60 -14.56 -11.82
CA THR A 160 12.29 -15.01 -13.03
C THR A 160 11.83 -16.41 -13.42
N TYR A 161 11.71 -17.32 -12.44
CA TYR A 161 11.23 -18.68 -12.66
C TYR A 161 9.77 -18.69 -13.16
N MET A 162 8.87 -17.96 -12.51
CA MET A 162 7.46 -17.90 -12.93
C MET A 162 7.34 -17.43 -14.39
N ARG A 163 8.07 -16.38 -14.75
CA ARG A 163 8.10 -15.87 -16.12
C ARG A 163 8.66 -16.88 -17.12
N SER A 164 9.74 -17.59 -16.78
CA SER A 164 10.29 -18.61 -17.68
C SER A 164 9.37 -19.81 -17.89
N HIS A 165 8.38 -20.00 -17.00
CA HIS A 165 7.36 -21.04 -17.07
C HIS A 165 6.01 -20.52 -17.58
N GLY A 166 6.00 -19.38 -18.28
CA GLY A 166 4.84 -18.87 -19.00
C GLY A 166 3.86 -18.04 -18.17
N HIS A 167 4.13 -17.81 -16.88
CA HIS A 167 3.28 -16.96 -16.04
C HIS A 167 3.51 -15.48 -16.36
N THR A 168 2.43 -14.74 -16.58
CA THR A 168 2.49 -13.29 -16.77
C THR A 168 2.57 -12.60 -15.41
N LEU A 169 3.60 -11.76 -15.22
CA LEU A 169 3.81 -11.05 -13.96
C LEU A 169 3.07 -9.71 -13.97
N PHE A 170 1.84 -9.65 -13.47
CA PHE A 170 1.13 -8.37 -13.37
C PHE A 170 1.58 -7.59 -12.13
N PRO A 171 2.19 -6.39 -12.26
CA PRO A 171 2.77 -5.67 -11.13
C PRO A 171 1.76 -5.32 -10.04
N ASP A 172 0.55 -4.89 -10.43
CA ASP A 172 -0.48 -4.49 -9.47
C ASP A 172 -1.05 -5.70 -8.72
N GLN A 173 -1.12 -6.88 -9.37
CA GLN A 173 -1.52 -8.13 -8.71
C GLN A 173 -0.51 -8.54 -7.64
N LEU A 174 0.78 -8.45 -7.97
CA LEU A 174 1.85 -8.75 -7.01
C LEU A 174 1.84 -7.78 -5.82
N ALA A 175 1.58 -6.49 -6.06
CA ALA A 175 1.42 -5.53 -4.98
C ALA A 175 0.20 -5.87 -4.09
N VAL A 176 -0.94 -6.25 -4.67
CA VAL A 176 -2.13 -6.68 -3.93
C VAL A 176 -1.82 -7.86 -3.02
N GLU A 177 -1.23 -8.93 -3.57
CA GLU A 177 -0.91 -10.13 -2.78
C GLU A 177 0.11 -9.81 -1.69
N ALA A 178 1.16 -9.05 -1.98
CA ALA A 178 2.13 -8.65 -0.96
C ALA A 178 1.48 -7.82 0.17
N ILE A 179 0.53 -6.92 -0.14
CA ILE A 179 -0.21 -6.16 0.87
C ILE A 179 -1.12 -7.10 1.70
N ARG A 180 -1.79 -8.07 1.07
CA ARG A 180 -2.63 -9.08 1.76
C ARG A 180 -1.82 -9.92 2.75
N HIS A 181 -0.59 -10.27 2.38
CA HIS A 181 0.36 -10.98 3.24
C HIS A 181 1.10 -10.07 4.24
N GLY A 182 0.68 -8.81 4.39
CA GLY A 182 1.18 -7.90 5.42
C GLY A 182 2.60 -7.40 5.20
N TRP A 183 3.08 -7.39 3.95
CA TRP A 183 4.44 -6.93 3.66
C TRP A 183 4.62 -5.45 4.04
N PRO A 184 5.70 -5.11 4.78
CA PRO A 184 5.83 -3.79 5.35
C PRO A 184 6.27 -2.73 4.33
N GLY A 185 5.75 -1.51 4.49
CA GLY A 185 6.27 -0.30 3.85
C GLY A 185 6.25 -0.36 2.32
N THR A 186 7.41 -0.11 1.67
CA THR A 186 7.53 -0.07 0.21
C THR A 186 7.69 -1.43 -0.45
N SER A 187 7.81 -2.51 0.32
CA SER A 187 8.12 -3.85 -0.20
C SER A 187 7.12 -4.35 -1.26
N PRO A 188 5.79 -4.16 -1.13
CA PRO A 188 4.84 -4.48 -2.21
C PRO A 188 5.14 -3.76 -3.52
N LEU A 189 5.55 -2.49 -3.44
CA LEU A 189 5.86 -1.67 -4.61
C LEU A 189 7.20 -2.05 -5.24
N GLU A 190 8.16 -2.46 -4.42
CA GLU A 190 9.43 -3.00 -4.90
C GLU A 190 9.22 -4.33 -5.63
N LEU A 191 8.34 -5.21 -5.14
CA LEU A 191 7.97 -6.44 -5.84
C LEU A 191 7.32 -6.14 -7.19
N ALA A 192 6.39 -5.18 -7.23
CA ALA A 192 5.77 -4.72 -8.47
C ALA A 192 6.80 -4.12 -9.45
N ASP A 193 7.78 -3.37 -8.96
CA ASP A 193 8.86 -2.82 -9.78
C ASP A 193 9.76 -3.92 -10.36
N LEU A 194 10.12 -4.93 -9.57
CA LEU A 194 10.87 -6.09 -10.06
C LEU A 194 10.12 -6.79 -11.21
N ALA A 195 8.80 -6.97 -11.08
CA ALA A 195 7.98 -7.53 -12.15
C ALA A 195 7.96 -6.65 -13.41
N LYS A 196 7.84 -5.32 -13.27
CA LYS A 196 7.93 -4.38 -14.40
C LYS A 196 9.27 -4.51 -15.12
N GLN A 197 10.36 -4.56 -14.36
CA GLN A 197 11.71 -4.71 -14.89
C GLN A 197 11.88 -6.02 -15.66
N LEU A 198 11.40 -7.14 -15.10
CA LEU A 198 11.43 -8.44 -15.76
C LEU A 198 10.59 -8.45 -17.03
N ASN A 199 9.35 -7.96 -16.99
CA ASN A 199 8.48 -7.85 -18.18
C ASN A 199 9.11 -7.01 -19.29
N ALA A 200 9.85 -5.96 -18.95
CA ALA A 200 10.61 -5.14 -19.88
C ALA A 200 11.86 -5.86 -20.47
N GLY A 201 12.07 -7.14 -20.15
CA GLY A 201 13.18 -7.94 -20.67
C GLY A 201 14.49 -7.80 -19.89
N LYS A 202 14.51 -7.06 -18.77
CA LYS A 202 15.73 -6.96 -17.96
C LYS A 202 16.09 -8.32 -17.36
N ARG A 203 17.38 -8.64 -17.37
CA ARG A 203 17.94 -9.80 -16.68
C ARG A 203 18.46 -9.37 -15.32
N LEU A 204 17.62 -9.52 -14.30
CA LEU A 204 17.98 -9.19 -12.93
C LEU A 204 18.85 -10.31 -12.34
N ARG A 205 19.90 -9.94 -11.62
CA ARG A 205 20.80 -10.92 -10.99
C ARG A 205 20.20 -11.40 -9.66
N PHE A 206 20.34 -12.68 -9.40
CA PHE A 206 20.00 -13.31 -8.13
C PHE A 206 21.01 -14.41 -7.80
N SER A 207 20.96 -14.88 -6.56
CA SER A 207 21.65 -16.09 -6.11
C SER A 207 20.61 -17.18 -5.96
N GLU A 208 20.89 -18.37 -6.47
CA GLU A 208 20.00 -19.53 -6.31
C GLU A 208 19.91 -19.90 -4.83
N ARG A 209 18.77 -19.59 -4.22
CA ARG A 209 18.50 -19.77 -2.79
C ARG A 209 17.22 -20.55 -2.55
N LEU A 210 16.26 -20.41 -3.45
CA LEU A 210 15.04 -21.20 -3.46
C LEU A 210 15.30 -22.52 -4.18
N ASN A 211 14.79 -23.62 -3.60
CA ASN A 211 14.85 -24.93 -4.21
C ASN A 211 13.95 -24.96 -5.46
N THR A 212 14.48 -25.46 -6.58
CA THR A 212 13.76 -25.59 -7.85
C THR A 212 12.48 -26.41 -7.72
N SER A 213 12.44 -27.43 -6.84
CA SER A 213 11.21 -28.22 -6.64
C SER A 213 10.07 -27.38 -6.04
N VAL A 214 10.39 -26.46 -5.13
CA VAL A 214 9.42 -25.54 -4.52
C VAL A 214 8.93 -24.53 -5.56
N LEU A 215 9.84 -24.01 -6.38
CA LEU A 215 9.49 -23.11 -7.48
C LEU A 215 8.57 -23.79 -8.51
N ALA A 216 8.87 -25.06 -8.85
CA ALA A 216 8.05 -25.86 -9.76
C ALA A 216 6.65 -26.12 -9.19
N GLU A 217 6.57 -26.43 -7.89
CA GLU A 217 5.31 -26.60 -7.18
C GLU A 217 4.44 -25.34 -7.28
N TRP A 218 4.98 -24.15 -6.95
CA TRP A 218 4.24 -22.90 -7.08
C TRP A 218 3.79 -22.61 -8.52
N ALA A 219 4.65 -22.89 -9.51
CA ALA A 219 4.33 -22.66 -10.91
C ALA A 219 3.27 -23.63 -11.47
N SER A 220 2.98 -24.73 -10.76
CA SER A 220 2.02 -25.76 -11.19
C SER A 220 0.60 -25.61 -10.60
N MET A 221 0.40 -24.64 -9.70
CA MET A 221 -0.90 -24.35 -9.05
C MET A 221 -1.93 -23.72 -9.98
#